data_AF-A0A0F9Q750-F1
#
_entry.id   AF-A0A0F9Q750-F1
#
_cell.length_a   1.000
_cell.length_b   1.000
_cell.length_c   1.000
_cell.angle_alpha   90.00
_cell.angle_beta   90.00
_cell.angle_gamma   90.00
#
_symmetry.space_group_name_H-M   'P 1'
#
loop_
_entity.id
_entity.type
_entity.pdbx_description
1 polymer ?
#
loop_
_entity_poly.entity_id
_entity_poly.type
_entity_poly.pdbx_seq_one_letter_code
_entity_poly.pdbx_strand_id
1 'polypeptide(L)'
;MGMYDSFLIDIKCPFCDEVSKMECQTKELSCELIVWQKGDYIGTDQYNYLDCATSCEGKCKPKDFMERTFDVSVKFEAGIVTGKYDICWLPEKEE
;
A
#
# COMPACT_ATOMS: atom_id res chain seq x y z
N MET A 1 -14.12 5.49 11.69
CA MET A 1 -12.87 5.93 11.06
C MET A 1 -11.75 5.35 11.91
N GLY A 2 -10.94 4.44 11.36
CA GLY A 2 -9.84 3.79 12.08
C GLY A 2 -8.55 4.58 11.92
N MET A 3 -7.65 4.50 12.90
CA MET A 3 -6.26 4.92 12.74
C MET A 3 -5.53 3.81 12.00
N TYR A 4 -4.83 4.15 10.92
CA TYR A 4 -4.06 3.23 10.11
C TYR A 4 -2.63 3.73 10.08
N ASP A 5 -1.66 2.84 10.20
CA ASP A 5 -0.31 3.18 9.80
C ASP A 5 -0.17 3.01 8.30
N SER A 6 0.76 3.75 7.70
CA SER A 6 0.87 3.84 6.25
C SER A 6 2.31 3.63 5.78
N PHE A 7 2.44 3.09 4.57
CA PHE A 7 3.67 3.04 3.81
C PHE A 7 3.54 3.90 2.56
N LEU A 8 4.55 4.70 2.27
CA LEU A 8 4.64 5.42 1.01
C LEU A 8 5.66 4.74 0.09
N ILE A 9 5.16 4.03 -0.92
CA ILE A 9 5.99 3.30 -1.89
C ILE A 9 5.55 3.57 -3.32
N ASP A 10 6.48 3.47 -4.27
CA ASP A 10 6.20 3.61 -5.70
C ASP A 10 5.53 2.33 -6.21
N ILE A 11 4.28 2.43 -6.65
CA ILE A 11 3.47 1.31 -7.14
C ILE A 11 3.02 1.57 -8.57
N LYS A 12 3.17 0.56 -9.42
CA LYS A 12 2.52 0.48 -10.71
C LYS A 12 1.03 0.14 -10.53
N CYS A 13 0.17 1.11 -10.82
CA CYS A 13 -1.27 0.97 -10.75
C CYS A 13 -1.76 -0.14 -11.71
N PRO A 14 -2.48 -1.17 -11.25
CA PRO A 14 -2.95 -2.28 -12.09
C PRO A 14 -4.05 -1.86 -13.08
N PHE A 15 -4.62 -0.66 -12.91
CA PHE A 15 -5.73 -0.17 -13.72
C PHE A 15 -5.32 0.79 -14.86
N CYS A 16 -4.22 1.53 -14.70
CA CYS A 16 -3.75 2.49 -15.70
C CYS A 16 -2.27 2.33 -16.08
N ASP A 17 -1.58 1.34 -15.51
CA ASP A 17 -0.16 1.07 -15.71
C ASP A 17 0.80 2.21 -15.31
N GLU A 18 0.30 3.28 -14.68
CA GLU A 18 1.10 4.40 -14.20
C GLU A 18 1.80 4.04 -12.89
N VAL A 19 3.07 4.41 -12.77
CA VAL A 19 3.82 4.30 -11.53
C VAL A 19 3.70 5.62 -10.78
N SER A 20 3.21 5.57 -9.56
CA SER A 20 3.14 6.72 -8.66
C SER A 20 3.42 6.31 -7.23
N LYS A 21 3.89 7.26 -6.41
CA LYS A 21 4.00 7.08 -4.96
C LYS A 21 2.60 7.00 -4.37
N MET A 22 2.25 5.86 -3.76
CA MET A 22 0.92 5.62 -3.20
C MET A 22 1.00 5.38 -1.70
N GLU A 23 -0.03 5.80 -0.99
CA GLU A 23 -0.24 5.47 0.41
C GLU A 23 -0.84 4.06 0.53
N CYS A 24 -0.17 3.19 1.27
CA CYS A 24 -0.58 1.82 1.54
C CYS A 24 -0.88 1.69 3.03
N GLN A 25 -2.15 1.51 3.39
CA GLN A 25 -2.63 1.57 4.78
C GLN A 25 -2.75 0.16 5.37
N THR A 26 -2.25 -0.02 6.60
CA THR A 26 -2.34 -1.28 7.35
C THR A 26 -2.88 -1.07 8.77
N LYS A 27 -3.46 -2.13 9.33
CA LYS A 27 -3.90 -2.23 10.74
C LYS A 27 -3.06 -3.21 11.56
N GLU A 28 -2.05 -3.83 10.95
CA GLU A 28 -1.29 -4.92 11.59
C GLU A 28 -0.18 -4.44 12.53
N LEU A 29 0.07 -3.12 12.57
CA LEU A 29 1.08 -2.49 13.43
C LEU A 29 0.42 -1.74 14.60
N SER A 30 1.08 -0.69 15.11
CA SER A 30 0.68 -0.01 16.34
C SER A 30 -0.55 0.90 16.17
N CYS A 31 -0.99 1.16 14.94
CA CYS A 31 -2.07 2.09 14.60
C CYS A 31 -1.82 3.49 15.17
N GLU A 32 -0.56 3.92 15.17
CA GLU A 32 -0.07 5.20 15.71
C GLU A 32 -0.06 6.32 14.66
N LEU A 33 -0.60 6.06 13.46
CA LEU A 33 -0.60 6.97 12.31
C LEU A 33 0.82 7.27 11.80
N ILE A 34 1.71 6.28 11.91
CA ILE A 34 3.09 6.41 11.43
C ILE A 34 3.11 6.18 9.93
N VAL A 35 3.91 6.99 9.23
CA VAL A 35 4.13 6.87 7.79
C VAL A 35 5.58 6.50 7.53
N TRP A 36 5.82 5.26 7.09
CA TRP A 36 7.16 4.78 6.73
C TRP A 36 7.42 4.89 5.22
N GLN A 37 8.70 5.04 4.89
CA GLN A 37 9.22 5.07 3.53
C GLN A 37 10.26 3.97 3.33
N LYS A 38 10.62 3.72 2.07
CA LYS A 38 11.69 2.80 1.72
C LYS A 38 12.98 3.14 2.49
N GLY A 39 13.54 2.14 3.16
CA GLY A 39 14.74 2.26 4.00
C GLY A 39 14.44 2.47 5.49
N ASP A 40 13.21 2.79 5.86
CA ASP A 40 12.84 2.96 7.27
C ASP A 40 12.70 1.61 7.97
N TYR A 41 13.01 1.60 9.27
CA TYR A 41 12.77 0.46 10.15
C TYR A 41 11.42 0.60 10.85
N ILE A 42 10.59 -0.44 10.78
CA ILE A 42 9.22 -0.42 11.32
C ILE A 42 9.13 -0.73 12.82
N GLY A 43 10.27 -0.83 13.51
CA GLY A 43 10.31 -1.14 14.95
C GLY A 43 10.36 -2.64 15.27
N THR A 44 10.18 -3.53 14.28
CA THR A 44 10.21 -4.98 14.44
C THR A 44 10.70 -5.68 13.17
N ASP A 45 11.35 -6.84 13.32
CA ASP A 45 11.82 -7.71 12.23
C ASP A 45 10.96 -8.98 12.05
N GLN A 46 9.85 -9.09 12.80
CA GLN A 46 8.96 -10.24 12.78
C GLN A 46 8.19 -10.41 11.46
N TYR A 47 8.06 -9.33 10.67
CA TYR A 47 7.31 -9.31 9.43
C TYR A 47 8.25 -9.37 8.22
N ASN A 48 7.97 -10.30 7.31
CA ASN A 48 8.57 -10.33 5.98
C ASN A 48 7.74 -9.55 4.96
N TYR A 49 6.44 -9.43 5.22
CA TYR A 49 5.51 -8.61 4.46
C TYR A 49 4.32 -8.19 5.32
N LEU A 50 3.58 -7.19 4.85
CA LEU A 50 2.33 -6.72 5.44
C LEU A 50 1.35 -6.41 4.32
N ASP A 51 0.12 -6.87 4.48
CA ASP A 51 -0.95 -6.59 3.52
C ASP A 51 -1.53 -5.21 3.81
N CYS A 52 -1.59 -4.40 2.75
CA CYS A 52 -1.95 -2.99 2.83
C CYS A 52 -2.99 -2.68 1.76
N ALA A 53 -4.03 -1.95 2.14
CA ALA A 53 -4.97 -1.39 1.20
C ALA A 53 -4.37 -0.13 0.58
N THR A 54 -4.44 0.00 -0.74
CA THR A 54 -4.01 1.22 -1.43
C THR A 54 -5.00 1.60 -2.52
N SER A 55 -4.92 2.84 -3.00
CA SER A 55 -5.75 3.35 -4.08
C SER A 55 -4.92 4.12 -5.09
N CYS A 56 -5.31 4.02 -6.36
CA CYS A 56 -4.58 4.66 -7.43
C CYS A 56 -4.83 6.18 -7.45
N GLU A 57 -3.78 6.98 -7.21
CA GLU A 57 -3.86 8.45 -7.24
C GLU A 57 -3.64 9.07 -8.63
N GLY A 58 -3.30 8.24 -9.63
CA GLY A 58 -2.95 8.68 -10.98
C GLY A 58 -4.14 8.99 -11.90
N LYS A 59 -3.91 8.91 -13.21
CA LYS A 59 -4.89 9.30 -14.26
C LYS A 59 -6.20 8.53 -14.25
N CYS A 60 -6.23 7.32 -13.71
CA CYS A 60 -7.46 6.54 -13.57
C CYS A 60 -8.15 6.72 -12.23
N LYS A 61 -7.82 7.76 -11.45
CA LYS A 61 -8.64 8.20 -10.34
C LYS A 61 -10.06 8.43 -10.87
N PRO A 62 -11.05 7.61 -10.49
CA PRO A 62 -12.40 7.78 -10.99
C PRO A 62 -12.94 9.11 -10.48
N LYS A 63 -13.68 9.82 -11.35
CA LYS A 63 -14.35 11.08 -10.98
C LYS A 63 -15.48 10.85 -9.98
N ASP A 64 -16.00 9.63 -9.95
CA ASP A 64 -17.01 9.16 -9.02
C ASP A 64 -16.36 8.35 -7.89
N PHE A 65 -16.88 8.52 -6.68
CA PHE A 65 -16.37 8.05 -5.38
C PHE A 65 -16.06 6.54 -5.23
N MET A 66 -16.17 5.73 -6.29
CA MET A 66 -15.70 4.34 -6.27
C MET A 66 -14.18 4.32 -6.45
N GLU A 67 -13.44 4.64 -5.40
CA GLU A 67 -11.98 4.51 -5.39
C GLU A 67 -11.59 3.11 -5.88
N ARG A 68 -10.76 3.06 -6.93
CA ARG A 68 -10.17 1.79 -7.40
C ARG A 68 -9.10 1.38 -6.39
N THR A 69 -9.57 0.81 -5.29
CA THR A 69 -8.73 0.23 -4.24
C THR A 69 -8.23 -1.13 -4.68
N PHE A 70 -7.04 -1.48 -4.24
CA PHE A 70 -6.44 -2.80 -4.43
C PHE A 70 -5.50 -3.06 -3.26
N ASP A 71 -5.24 -4.33 -2.98
CA ASP A 71 -4.39 -4.71 -1.86
C ASP A 71 -3.00 -5.09 -2.36
N VAL A 72 -1.99 -4.67 -1.61
CA VAL A 72 -0.59 -4.98 -1.87
C VAL A 72 0.08 -5.56 -0.64
N SER A 73 0.93 -6.57 -0.83
CA SER A 73 1.85 -7.01 0.22
C SER A 73 3.15 -6.21 0.13
N VAL A 74 3.36 -5.25 1.02
CA VAL A 74 4.64 -4.51 1.14
C VAL A 74 5.68 -5.43 1.77
N LYS A 75 6.87 -5.56 1.16
CA LYS A 75 7.93 -6.46 1.65
C LYS A 75 8.95 -5.76 2.53
N PHE A 76 9.41 -6.47 3.55
CA PHE A 76 10.45 -6.04 4.47
C PHE A 76 11.65 -6.98 4.44
N GLU A 77 12.82 -6.45 4.81
CA GLU A 77 14.04 -7.23 5.04
C GLU A 77 14.60 -6.84 6.40
N ALA A 78 14.58 -7.76 7.38
CA ALA A 78 14.94 -7.47 8.77
C ALA A 78 14.23 -6.23 9.34
N GLY A 79 12.93 -6.09 9.05
CA GLY A 79 12.11 -4.94 9.48
C GLY A 79 12.31 -3.65 8.68
N ILE A 80 13.14 -3.66 7.63
CA ILE A 80 13.37 -2.51 6.76
C ILE A 80 12.41 -2.52 5.57
N VAL A 81 11.73 -1.41 5.30
CA VAL A 81 10.87 -1.25 4.12
C VAL A 81 11.69 -1.33 2.84
N THR A 82 11.48 -2.34 2.02
CA THR A 82 12.31 -2.55 0.81
C THR A 82 11.82 -1.75 -0.40
N GLY A 83 10.55 -1.32 -0.39
CA GLY A 83 9.85 -0.76 -1.55
C GLY A 83 9.42 -1.80 -2.58
N LYS A 84 9.67 -3.10 -2.34
CA LYS A 84 9.10 -4.19 -3.15
C LYS A 84 7.69 -4.49 -2.67
N TYR A 85 6.83 -4.85 -3.60
CA TYR A 85 5.43 -5.19 -3.33
C TYR A 85 4.93 -6.27 -4.29
N ASP A 86 3.89 -6.99 -3.87
CA ASP A 86 3.07 -7.85 -4.74
C ASP A 86 1.63 -7.32 -4.72
N ILE A 87 0.92 -7.38 -5.85
CA ILE A 87 -0.52 -7.08 -5.90
C ILE A 87 -1.27 -8.36 -5.57
N CYS A 88 -2.07 -8.34 -4.49
CA CYS A 88 -2.66 -9.54 -3.91
C CYS A 88 -4.17 -9.62 -4.14
N TRP A 89 -4.84 -8.48 -4.29
CA TRP A 89 -6.25 -8.43 -4.62
C TRP A 89 -6.56 -7.29 -5.59
N LEU A 90 -7.43 -7.58 -6.55
CA LEU A 90 -8.03 -6.61 -7.46
C LEU A 90 -9.55 -6.76 -7.38
N PRO A 91 -10.32 -5.66 -7.27
CA PRO A 91 -11.76 -5.72 -7.45
C PRO A 91 -12.04 -6.26 -8.85
N GLU A 92 -12.92 -7.25 -8.95
CA GLU A 92 -13.39 -7.76 -10.24
C GLU A 92 -13.92 -6.58 -11.06
N LYS A 93 -13.50 -6.48 -12.33
CA LYS A 93 -14.14 -5.55 -13.26
C LYS A 93 -15.57 -6.05 -13.42
N GLU A 94 -16.56 -5.29 -12.94
CA GLU A 94 -17.93 -5.47 -13.41
C GLU A 94 -17.89 -5.26 -14.94
N GLU A 95 -18.12 -6.35 -15.69
CA GLU A 95 -18.22 -6.36 -17.16
C GLU A 95 -19.42 -5.59 -17.68
#